data_AF-A0A094KTZ8-F1
#
_entry.id   AF-A0A094KTZ8-F1
#
_cell.length_a   1.000
_cell.length_b   1.000
_cell.length_c   1.000
_cell.angle_alpha   90.00
_cell.angle_beta   90.00
_cell.angle_gamma   90.00
#
_symmetry.space_group_name_H-M   'P 1'
#
loop_
_entity.id
_entity.type
_entity.pdbx_description
1 polymer ?
#
loop_
_entity_poly.entity_id
_entity_poly.type
_entity_poly.pdbx_seq_one_letter_code
_entity_poly.pdbx_strand_id
1 'polypeptide(L)'
;MDIIGKIDRYILENDEGKMELLYTSVNDARQYIQKILSKSNRTLDKIIPNFNEHYIQAQRMAKMGYVKRKDMPVISSSDIKSLQHHLTNGFIDRNPPFSINTKPNNDDVIKVSKTTEIISKLKPIQKQIYLDKAAVILGKKSISETKKFLETKIFVVNTDNYIIDGHHRYLAGMILDPTIKVSVLKIDMNKDQLLSLTKSFSNAIGNKRNV
;
A
#
# COMPACT_ATOMS: atom_id res chain seq x y z
N MET A 1 21.93 7.30 12.18
CA MET A 1 20.69 7.68 11.46
C MET A 1 20.89 7.26 10.02
N ASP A 2 20.20 6.22 9.56
CA ASP A 2 20.54 5.48 8.34
C ASP A 2 20.25 6.30 7.07
N ILE A 3 21.30 6.65 6.32
CA ILE A 3 21.23 7.46 5.09
C ILE A 3 20.37 6.74 4.04
N ILE A 4 20.32 5.42 4.10
CA ILE A 4 19.48 4.55 3.26
C ILE A 4 18.00 4.91 3.46
N GLY A 5 17.55 5.15 4.70
CA GLY A 5 16.15 5.44 5.03
C GLY A 5 15.60 6.78 4.50
N LYS A 6 16.46 7.78 4.23
CA LYS A 6 16.03 9.07 3.65
C LYS A 6 15.93 9.01 2.12
N ILE A 7 16.85 8.32 1.46
CA ILE A 7 16.81 8.06 0.00
C ILE A 7 15.61 7.13 -0.33
N ASP A 8 15.30 6.20 0.58
CA ASP A 8 14.17 5.25 0.48
C ASP A 8 12.80 5.94 0.33
N ARG A 9 12.60 7.03 1.08
CA ARG A 9 11.36 7.80 1.02
C ARG A 9 11.26 8.57 -0.29
N TYR A 10 12.37 9.18 -0.74
CA TYR A 10 12.41 9.99 -1.95
C TYR A 10 12.09 9.19 -3.23
N ILE A 11 12.64 7.98 -3.41
CA ILE A 11 12.40 7.17 -4.62
C ILE A 11 10.98 6.58 -4.65
N LEU A 12 10.45 6.16 -3.50
CA LEU A 12 9.08 5.64 -3.42
C LEU A 12 8.02 6.74 -3.63
N GLU A 13 8.34 7.98 -3.26
CA GLU A 13 7.42 9.12 -3.30
C GLU A 13 7.53 10.00 -4.56
N ASN A 14 8.69 10.08 -5.24
CA ASN A 14 8.92 11.09 -6.31
C ASN A 14 9.14 10.54 -7.74
N ASP A 15 9.32 9.24 -7.95
CA ASP A 15 9.34 8.68 -9.32
C ASP A 15 7.90 8.28 -9.71
N GLU A 16 7.36 8.76 -10.83
CA GLU A 16 5.96 8.52 -11.23
C GLU A 16 5.66 7.02 -11.47
N GLY A 17 6.70 6.21 -11.61
CA GLY A 17 6.60 4.81 -11.97
C GLY A 17 6.37 4.68 -13.47
N LYS A 18 7.13 3.83 -14.14
CA LYS A 18 7.12 3.66 -15.61
C LYS A 18 6.46 2.37 -16.06
N MET A 19 6.34 1.38 -15.16
CA MET A 19 5.82 0.05 -15.47
C MET A 19 4.52 -0.21 -14.73
N GLU A 20 3.40 0.27 -15.29
CA GLU A 20 2.08 0.01 -14.70
C GLU A 20 1.72 -1.49 -14.83
N LEU A 21 1.28 -2.08 -13.71
CA LEU A 21 0.98 -3.50 -13.55
C LEU A 21 0.02 -4.04 -14.61
N LEU A 22 -1.02 -3.27 -14.95
CA LEU A 22 -2.05 -3.72 -15.89
C LEU A 22 -1.60 -3.76 -17.34
N TYR A 23 -0.58 -2.98 -17.70
CA TYR A 23 -0.09 -2.86 -19.08
C TYR A 23 1.27 -3.54 -19.30
N THR A 24 1.96 -3.90 -18.23
CA THR A 24 3.23 -4.62 -18.32
C THR A 24 2.97 -6.11 -18.54
N SER A 25 3.55 -6.69 -19.59
CA SER A 25 3.44 -8.12 -19.84
C SER A 25 4.18 -8.93 -18.76
N VAL A 26 3.77 -10.19 -18.54
CA VAL A 26 4.45 -11.08 -17.58
C VAL A 26 5.94 -11.23 -17.94
N ASN A 27 6.27 -11.31 -19.23
CA ASN A 27 7.64 -11.46 -19.70
C ASN A 27 8.47 -10.20 -19.43
N ASP A 28 7.94 -9.01 -19.71
CA ASP A 28 8.64 -7.74 -19.43
C ASP A 28 8.85 -7.55 -17.92
N ALA A 29 7.82 -7.88 -17.13
CA ALA A 29 7.89 -7.85 -15.68
C ALA A 29 8.98 -8.80 -15.15
N ARG A 30 9.03 -10.02 -15.68
CA ARG A 30 10.00 -11.05 -15.32
C ARG A 30 11.43 -10.59 -15.63
N GLN A 31 11.67 -10.09 -16.84
CA GLN A 31 12.98 -9.57 -17.25
C GLN A 31 13.41 -8.39 -16.37
N TYR A 32 12.48 -7.48 -16.08
CA TYR A 32 12.75 -6.33 -15.24
C TYR A 32 13.14 -6.73 -13.81
N ILE A 33 12.38 -7.61 -13.16
CA ILE A 33 12.71 -8.08 -11.80
C ILE A 33 14.02 -8.88 -11.81
N GLN A 34 14.25 -9.73 -12.81
CA GLN A 34 15.52 -10.46 -12.95
C GLN A 34 16.72 -9.50 -13.06
N LYS A 35 16.59 -8.39 -13.79
CA LYS A 35 17.62 -7.34 -13.89
C LYS A 35 17.87 -6.63 -12.55
N ILE A 36 16.84 -6.44 -11.74
CA ILE A 36 16.99 -5.86 -10.40
C ILE A 36 17.70 -6.83 -9.45
N LEU A 37 17.31 -8.12 -9.46
CA LEU A 37 17.88 -9.15 -8.60
C LEU A 37 19.33 -9.51 -8.96
N SER A 38 19.70 -9.47 -10.24
CA SER A 38 21.05 -9.80 -10.70
C SER A 38 22.11 -8.83 -10.16
N LYS A 39 21.74 -7.59 -9.82
CA LYS A 39 22.63 -6.63 -9.14
C LYS A 39 23.14 -7.13 -7.79
N SER A 40 22.47 -8.11 -7.18
CA SER A 40 22.89 -8.75 -5.94
C SER A 40 23.22 -10.24 -6.14
N ASN A 41 23.59 -10.64 -7.37
CA ASN A 41 23.89 -12.03 -7.73
C ASN A 41 22.77 -13.03 -7.38
N ARG A 42 21.50 -12.62 -7.57
CA ARG A 42 20.32 -13.45 -7.34
C ARG A 42 19.58 -13.76 -8.64
N THR A 43 19.01 -14.95 -8.72
CA THR A 43 18.14 -15.37 -9.83
C THR A 43 16.68 -15.32 -9.40
N LEU A 44 15.80 -14.90 -10.30
CA LEU A 44 14.37 -14.75 -10.04
C LEU A 44 13.75 -16.08 -9.60
N ASP A 45 14.01 -17.17 -10.33
CA ASP A 45 13.36 -18.46 -10.06
C ASP A 45 13.77 -19.08 -8.73
N LYS A 46 14.96 -18.75 -8.22
CA LYS A 46 15.40 -19.19 -6.90
C LYS A 46 14.68 -18.43 -5.78
N ILE A 47 14.36 -17.17 -6.04
CA ILE A 47 13.86 -16.21 -5.04
C ILE A 47 12.33 -16.14 -5.06
N ILE A 48 11.72 -16.29 -6.23
CA ILE A 48 10.28 -16.17 -6.52
C ILE A 48 9.92 -17.23 -7.60
N PRO A 49 9.92 -18.52 -7.25
CA PRO A 49 9.73 -19.61 -8.23
C PRO A 49 8.41 -19.51 -9.01
N ASN A 50 7.36 -18.99 -8.40
CA ASN A 50 6.02 -18.88 -9.00
C ASN A 50 5.72 -17.45 -9.50
N PHE A 51 6.75 -16.69 -9.90
CA PHE A 51 6.62 -15.28 -10.29
C PHE A 51 5.46 -15.04 -11.28
N ASN A 52 5.39 -15.84 -12.34
CA ASN A 52 4.41 -15.64 -13.41
C ASN A 52 2.96 -15.77 -12.89
N GLU A 53 2.68 -16.82 -12.12
CA GLU A 53 1.36 -17.07 -11.54
C GLU A 53 0.97 -15.95 -10.57
N HIS A 54 1.87 -15.62 -9.64
CA HIS A 54 1.66 -14.57 -8.65
C HIS A 54 1.44 -13.20 -9.30
N TYR A 55 2.19 -12.88 -10.36
CA TYR A 55 2.05 -11.63 -11.11
C TYR A 55 0.71 -11.56 -11.84
N ILE A 56 0.29 -12.65 -12.51
CA ILE A 56 -1.03 -12.74 -13.16
C ILE A 56 -2.15 -12.58 -12.13
N GLN A 57 -2.02 -13.20 -10.96
CA GLN A 57 -2.98 -13.05 -9.87
C GLN A 57 -3.09 -11.58 -9.43
N ALA A 58 -1.95 -10.90 -9.24
CA ALA A 58 -1.94 -9.47 -8.90
C ALA A 58 -2.60 -8.61 -9.99
N GLN A 59 -2.35 -8.90 -11.28
CA GLN A 59 -3.03 -8.22 -12.39
C GLN A 59 -4.55 -8.41 -12.35
N ARG A 60 -5.03 -9.63 -12.12
CA ARG A 60 -6.47 -9.91 -11.99
C ARG A 60 -7.10 -9.11 -10.85
N MET A 61 -6.42 -9.03 -9.70
CA MET A 61 -6.89 -8.25 -8.56
C MET A 61 -6.93 -6.75 -8.85
N ALA A 62 -5.88 -6.21 -9.48
CA ALA A 62 -5.80 -4.79 -9.82
C ALA A 62 -6.83 -4.33 -10.87
N LYS A 63 -7.29 -5.23 -11.77
CA LYS A 63 -8.35 -4.92 -12.74
C LYS A 63 -9.68 -4.52 -12.08
N MET A 64 -9.91 -4.93 -10.83
CA MET A 64 -11.10 -4.54 -10.06
C MET A 64 -10.99 -3.14 -9.45
N GLY A 65 -9.79 -2.55 -9.43
CA GLY A 65 -9.56 -1.19 -8.95
C GLY A 65 -10.07 -0.13 -9.93
N TYR A 66 -10.62 0.96 -9.39
CA TYR A 66 -11.21 2.06 -10.17
C TYR A 66 -10.55 3.42 -9.88
N VAL A 67 -9.76 3.53 -8.82
CA VAL A 67 -9.17 4.81 -8.37
C VAL A 67 -7.85 5.06 -9.08
N LYS A 68 -7.66 6.27 -9.62
CA LYS A 68 -6.38 6.69 -10.21
C LYS A 68 -5.35 6.98 -9.12
N ARG A 69 -4.06 6.83 -9.42
CA ARG A 69 -2.98 7.06 -8.44
C ARG A 69 -3.02 8.48 -7.85
N LYS A 70 -3.23 9.49 -8.69
CA LYS A 70 -3.33 10.90 -8.26
C LYS A 70 -4.48 11.17 -7.30
N ASP A 71 -5.46 10.29 -7.30
CA ASP A 71 -6.65 10.35 -6.45
C ASP A 71 -6.49 9.54 -5.16
N MET A 72 -5.35 8.88 -4.93
CA MET A 72 -5.07 8.15 -3.70
C MET A 72 -4.50 9.09 -2.62
N PRO A 73 -4.87 8.91 -1.34
CA PRO A 73 -4.23 9.61 -0.24
C PRO A 73 -2.77 9.17 -0.12
N VAL A 74 -1.94 10.06 0.43
CA VAL A 74 -0.57 9.72 0.84
C VAL A 74 -0.55 9.72 2.37
N ILE A 75 -0.27 8.57 2.96
CA ILE A 75 -0.27 8.37 4.42
C ILE A 75 1.06 7.71 4.81
N SER A 76 1.88 8.44 5.57
CA SER A 76 3.13 7.90 6.11
C SER A 76 2.88 7.06 7.37
N SER A 77 3.89 6.32 7.82
CA SER A 77 3.77 5.53 9.05
C SER A 77 3.51 6.37 10.31
N SER A 78 3.97 7.64 10.35
CA SER A 78 3.63 8.57 11.44
C SER A 78 2.17 8.99 11.37
N ASP A 79 1.66 9.22 10.16
CA ASP A 79 0.28 9.67 9.92
C ASP A 79 -0.73 8.61 10.32
N ILE A 80 -0.40 7.32 10.20
CA ILE A 80 -1.25 6.20 10.64
C ILE A 80 -1.60 6.33 12.13
N LYS A 81 -0.65 6.72 12.99
CA LYS A 81 -0.92 6.91 14.43
C LYS A 81 -1.86 8.09 14.66
N SER A 82 -1.63 9.19 13.96
CA SER A 82 -2.49 10.37 14.03
C SER A 82 -3.90 10.06 13.53
N LEU A 83 -4.03 9.42 12.37
CA LEU A 83 -5.30 8.98 11.80
C LEU A 83 -6.06 8.08 12.77
N GLN A 84 -5.39 7.05 13.33
CA GLN A 84 -6.00 6.17 14.32
C GLN A 84 -6.51 6.98 15.52
N HIS A 85 -5.69 7.88 16.07
CA HIS A 85 -6.07 8.71 17.20
C HIS A 85 -7.30 9.58 16.90
N HIS A 86 -7.36 10.21 15.73
CA HIS A 86 -8.49 11.05 15.38
C HIS A 86 -9.79 10.26 15.19
N LEU A 87 -9.71 9.10 14.52
CA LEU A 87 -10.86 8.22 14.30
C LEU A 87 -11.43 7.66 15.60
N THR A 88 -10.58 7.23 16.54
CA THR A 88 -11.06 6.59 17.78
C THR A 88 -11.58 7.58 18.82
N ASN A 89 -11.25 8.87 18.70
CA ASN A 89 -11.67 9.91 19.63
C ASN A 89 -12.74 10.86 19.03
N GLY A 90 -13.24 10.58 17.81
CA GLY A 90 -14.23 11.42 17.16
C GLY A 90 -13.72 12.82 16.79
N PHE A 91 -12.42 12.99 16.55
CA PHE A 91 -11.82 14.26 16.11
C PHE A 91 -11.93 14.50 14.60
N ILE A 92 -12.58 13.59 13.86
CA ILE A 92 -12.89 13.75 12.44
C ILE A 92 -14.37 13.45 12.24
N ASP A 93 -15.11 14.34 11.59
CA ASP A 93 -16.51 14.11 11.24
C ASP A 93 -16.63 12.81 10.44
N ARG A 94 -17.64 11.97 10.74
CA ARG A 94 -17.90 10.76 9.95
C ARG A 94 -18.40 11.05 8.54
N ASN A 95 -18.99 12.23 8.34
CA ASN A 95 -19.57 12.68 7.08
C ASN A 95 -18.79 13.87 6.51
N PRO A 96 -18.89 14.13 5.19
CA PRO A 96 -18.35 15.35 4.60
C PRO A 96 -18.82 16.59 5.38
N PRO A 97 -17.92 17.57 5.65
CA PRO A 97 -16.63 17.78 4.98
C PRO A 97 -15.42 17.02 5.57
N PHE A 98 -15.61 16.14 6.58
CA PHE A 98 -14.51 15.46 7.29
C PHE A 98 -13.54 16.46 7.96
N SER A 99 -14.07 17.44 8.70
CA SER A 99 -13.22 18.42 9.37
C SER A 99 -12.33 17.72 10.40
N ILE A 100 -11.04 18.08 10.45
CA ILE A 100 -10.07 17.50 11.40
C ILE A 100 -10.06 18.21 12.77
N ASN A 101 -10.83 19.28 12.92
CA ASN A 101 -10.89 20.11 14.12
C ASN A 101 -12.28 20.05 14.76
N THR A 102 -12.95 18.91 14.66
CA THR A 102 -14.29 18.74 15.20
C THR A 102 -14.22 18.61 16.70
N LYS A 103 -15.24 19.14 17.38
CA LYS A 103 -15.41 18.83 18.79
C LYS A 103 -15.79 17.36 18.87
N PRO A 104 -15.10 16.54 19.66
CA PRO A 104 -15.45 15.14 19.85
C PRO A 104 -16.94 14.96 20.08
N ASN A 105 -17.56 14.15 19.23
CA ASN A 105 -18.91 13.66 19.42
C ASN A 105 -18.90 12.13 19.34
N ASN A 106 -19.78 11.49 20.11
CA ASN A 106 -19.82 10.03 20.22
C ASN A 106 -20.27 9.36 18.91
N ASP A 107 -21.00 10.06 18.04
CA ASP A 107 -21.43 9.56 16.72
C ASP A 107 -20.31 9.57 15.67
N ASP A 108 -19.24 10.33 15.89
CA ASP A 108 -18.04 10.42 15.05
C ASP A 108 -16.96 9.39 15.42
N VAL A 109 -17.18 8.61 16.49
CA VAL A 109 -16.24 7.56 16.88
C VAL A 109 -16.29 6.41 15.88
N ILE A 110 -15.18 6.20 15.18
CA ILE A 110 -15.02 5.12 14.20
C ILE A 110 -14.19 4.00 14.82
N LYS A 111 -14.71 2.78 14.78
CA LYS A 111 -13.98 1.61 15.29
C LYS A 111 -12.77 1.32 14.41
N VAL A 112 -11.61 1.26 15.07
CA VAL A 112 -10.33 0.93 14.43
C VAL A 112 -9.69 -0.24 15.16
N SER A 113 -9.16 -1.20 14.42
CA SER A 113 -8.45 -2.36 14.97
C SER A 113 -7.14 -2.62 14.23
N LYS A 114 -6.11 -3.04 14.97
CA LYS A 114 -4.88 -3.58 14.37
C LYS A 114 -4.98 -5.09 14.38
N THR A 115 -4.86 -5.70 13.21
CA THR A 115 -4.91 -7.17 13.05
C THR A 115 -3.92 -7.60 11.97
N THR A 116 -3.86 -8.90 11.69
CA THR A 116 -3.09 -9.48 10.59
C THR A 116 -4.02 -10.08 9.55
N GLU A 117 -3.71 -9.92 8.28
CA GLU A 117 -4.46 -10.50 7.16
C GLU A 117 -3.53 -11.14 6.15
N ILE A 118 -4.01 -12.14 5.42
CA ILE A 118 -3.26 -12.74 4.31
C ILE A 118 -3.25 -11.75 3.14
N ILE A 119 -2.09 -11.49 2.52
CA ILE A 119 -1.95 -10.46 1.48
C ILE A 119 -2.90 -10.69 0.30
N SER A 120 -3.10 -11.94 -0.14
CA SER A 120 -4.04 -12.29 -1.22
C SER A 120 -5.51 -12.07 -0.88
N LYS A 121 -5.88 -11.89 0.39
CA LYS A 121 -7.23 -11.51 0.81
C LYS A 121 -7.48 -10.01 0.74
N LEU A 122 -6.43 -9.20 0.53
CA LEU A 122 -6.57 -7.76 0.36
C LEU A 122 -6.99 -7.41 -1.08
N LYS A 123 -7.80 -6.37 -1.22
CA LYS A 123 -8.40 -5.94 -2.49
C LYS A 123 -7.91 -4.54 -2.84
N PRO A 124 -7.06 -4.37 -3.86
CA PRO A 124 -6.61 -3.04 -4.27
C PRO A 124 -7.79 -2.23 -4.85
N ILE A 125 -7.92 -0.95 -4.46
CA ILE A 125 -8.86 -0.02 -5.12
C ILE A 125 -8.17 0.82 -6.19
N GLN A 126 -6.84 0.96 -6.10
CA GLN A 126 -6.03 1.69 -7.07
C GLN A 126 -5.87 0.88 -8.36
N LYS A 127 -6.24 1.48 -9.48
CA LYS A 127 -6.06 0.91 -10.82
C LYS A 127 -4.60 0.93 -11.26
N GLN A 128 -3.91 2.04 -10.98
CA GLN A 128 -2.53 2.31 -11.43
C GLN A 128 -1.51 1.90 -10.38
N ILE A 129 -1.14 0.62 -10.33
CA ILE A 129 -0.08 0.10 -9.45
C ILE A 129 1.20 -0.08 -10.28
N TYR A 130 2.36 0.28 -9.77
CA TYR A 130 3.60 0.36 -10.55
C TYR A 130 4.60 -0.70 -10.09
N LEU A 131 5.04 -1.54 -11.03
CA LEU A 131 5.94 -2.66 -10.79
C LEU A 131 7.32 -2.22 -10.32
N ASP A 132 7.87 -1.15 -10.87
CA ASP A 132 9.17 -0.61 -10.48
C ASP A 132 9.22 -0.21 -8.99
N LYS A 133 8.16 0.39 -8.45
CA LYS A 133 8.05 0.67 -7.01
C LYS A 133 8.00 -0.60 -6.17
N ALA A 134 7.31 -1.64 -6.63
CA ALA A 134 7.32 -2.95 -5.97
C ALA A 134 8.70 -3.62 -6.08
N ALA A 135 9.38 -3.49 -7.22
CA ALA A 135 10.70 -4.04 -7.46
C ALA A 135 11.77 -3.44 -6.55
N VAL A 136 11.66 -2.14 -6.22
CA VAL A 136 12.51 -1.50 -5.22
C VAL A 136 12.42 -2.23 -3.87
N ILE A 137 11.23 -2.69 -3.47
CA ILE A 137 11.04 -3.46 -2.23
C ILE A 137 11.70 -4.85 -2.37
N LEU A 138 11.47 -5.54 -3.48
CA LEU A 138 12.01 -6.89 -3.75
C LEU A 138 13.54 -6.92 -3.92
N GLY A 139 14.11 -5.84 -4.46
CA GLY A 139 15.53 -5.76 -4.78
C GLY A 139 16.42 -5.35 -3.61
N LYS A 140 15.89 -4.62 -2.62
CA LYS A 140 16.70 -3.99 -1.56
C LYS A 140 17.25 -4.95 -0.51
N LYS A 141 16.55 -6.03 -0.22
CA LYS A 141 16.86 -6.89 0.92
C LYS A 141 16.85 -8.36 0.54
N SER A 142 17.34 -9.22 1.44
CA SER A 142 17.08 -10.66 1.35
C SER A 142 15.57 -10.95 1.40
N ILE A 143 15.18 -12.18 1.04
CA ILE A 143 13.77 -12.57 1.09
C ILE A 143 13.21 -12.51 2.50
N SER A 144 13.96 -13.00 3.48
CA SER A 144 13.56 -12.96 4.89
C SER A 144 13.31 -11.52 5.37
N GLU A 145 14.21 -10.60 5.03
CA GLU A 145 14.07 -9.20 5.38
C GLU A 145 12.93 -8.50 4.62
N THR A 146 12.67 -8.90 3.38
CA THR A 146 11.54 -8.40 2.59
C THR A 146 10.21 -8.86 3.19
N LYS A 147 10.10 -10.14 3.57
CA LYS A 147 8.93 -10.67 4.30
C LYS A 147 8.72 -9.92 5.61
N LYS A 148 9.77 -9.78 6.43
CA LYS A 148 9.72 -9.02 7.68
C LYS A 148 9.31 -7.55 7.46
N PHE A 149 9.78 -6.91 6.39
CA PHE A 149 9.35 -5.57 6.03
C PHE A 149 7.85 -5.50 5.71
N LEU A 150 7.33 -6.46 4.93
CA LEU A 150 5.91 -6.52 4.58
C LEU A 150 5.03 -6.84 5.80
N GLU A 151 5.48 -7.74 6.67
CA GLU A 151 4.79 -8.13 7.92
C GLU A 151 4.67 -6.95 8.90
N THR A 152 5.72 -6.12 9.00
CA THR A 152 5.79 -5.02 9.98
C THR A 152 5.14 -3.73 9.50
N LYS A 153 5.05 -3.50 8.19
CA LYS A 153 4.49 -2.26 7.64
C LYS A 153 2.97 -2.36 7.55
N ILE A 154 2.29 -1.40 8.17
CA ILE A 154 0.83 -1.37 8.28
C ILE A 154 0.18 -0.99 6.94
N PHE A 155 -0.77 -1.78 6.49
CA PHE A 155 -1.73 -1.42 5.44
C PHE A 155 -2.95 -0.73 6.06
N VAL A 156 -3.51 0.27 5.39
CA VAL A 156 -4.79 0.85 5.81
C VAL A 156 -5.89 0.23 4.98
N VAL A 157 -6.86 -0.42 5.62
CA VAL A 157 -7.92 -1.16 4.94
C VAL A 157 -9.29 -0.90 5.58
N ASN A 158 -10.35 -1.08 4.81
CA ASN A 158 -11.70 -1.14 5.35
C ASN A 158 -12.02 -2.55 5.91
N THR A 159 -13.20 -2.73 6.50
CA THR A 159 -13.67 -4.03 7.04
C THR A 159 -13.76 -5.15 6.01
N ASP A 160 -13.95 -4.84 4.73
CA ASP A 160 -14.01 -5.80 3.61
C ASP A 160 -12.65 -6.07 2.92
N ASN A 161 -11.56 -5.62 3.56
CA ASN A 161 -10.17 -5.72 3.11
C ASN A 161 -9.82 -4.92 1.84
N TYR A 162 -10.59 -3.88 1.50
CA TYR A 162 -10.18 -2.93 0.47
C TYR A 162 -9.03 -2.06 0.95
N ILE A 163 -7.96 -2.00 0.17
CA ILE A 163 -6.74 -1.26 0.49
C ILE A 163 -6.96 0.21 0.19
N ILE A 164 -6.74 1.05 1.20
CA ILE A 164 -6.73 2.51 1.07
C ILE A 164 -5.30 3.01 0.89
N ASP A 165 -4.35 2.46 1.65
CA ASP A 165 -2.92 2.72 1.50
C ASP A 165 -2.09 1.44 1.52
N GLY A 166 -1.02 1.41 0.70
CA GLY A 166 -0.08 0.29 0.63
C GLY A 166 -0.05 -0.49 -0.69
N HIS A 167 -0.64 0.01 -1.78
CA HIS A 167 -0.79 -0.72 -3.05
C HIS A 167 0.51 -1.29 -3.67
N HIS A 168 1.64 -0.58 -3.61
CA HIS A 168 2.92 -1.12 -4.12
C HIS A 168 3.53 -2.17 -3.19
N ARG A 169 3.31 -2.04 -1.87
CA ARG A 169 3.67 -3.08 -0.89
C ARG A 169 2.81 -4.32 -1.10
N TYR A 170 1.54 -4.13 -1.44
CA TYR A 170 0.65 -5.22 -1.82
C TYR A 170 1.16 -5.96 -3.05
N LEU A 171 1.54 -5.24 -4.12
CA LEU A 171 2.12 -5.86 -5.31
C LEU A 171 3.40 -6.63 -4.99
N ALA A 172 4.31 -6.06 -4.19
CA ALA A 172 5.52 -6.75 -3.76
C ALA A 172 5.20 -8.04 -2.97
N GLY A 173 4.23 -7.99 -2.06
CA GLY A 173 3.78 -9.15 -1.30
C GLY A 173 3.11 -10.23 -2.15
N MET A 174 2.22 -9.82 -3.06
CA MET A 174 1.58 -10.74 -4.01
C MET A 174 2.60 -11.46 -4.88
N ILE A 175 3.57 -10.72 -5.46
CA ILE A 175 4.63 -11.31 -6.27
C ILE A 175 5.48 -12.27 -5.45
N LEU A 176 5.88 -11.87 -4.25
CA LEU A 176 6.80 -12.63 -3.41
C LEU A 176 6.15 -13.93 -2.90
N ASP A 177 5.01 -13.82 -2.24
CA ASP A 177 4.30 -14.93 -1.59
C ASP A 177 2.88 -14.47 -1.20
N PRO A 178 1.85 -14.86 -1.96
CA PRO A 178 0.44 -14.49 -1.73
C PRO A 178 -0.13 -14.94 -0.38
N THR A 179 0.60 -15.77 0.38
CA THR A 179 0.18 -16.29 1.69
C THR A 179 0.75 -15.51 2.88
N ILE A 180 1.65 -14.53 2.63
CA ILE A 180 2.23 -13.69 3.69
C ILE A 180 1.13 -13.04 4.51
N LYS A 181 1.25 -13.13 5.84
CA LYS A 181 0.42 -12.37 6.77
C LYS A 181 1.01 -10.97 6.94
N VAL A 182 0.21 -9.94 6.73
CA VAL A 182 0.63 -8.54 6.87
C VAL A 182 -0.16 -7.83 7.96
N SER A 183 0.48 -6.85 8.59
CA SER A 183 -0.20 -5.99 9.56
C SER A 183 -1.17 -5.04 8.86
N VAL A 184 -2.41 -4.98 9.34
CA VAL A 184 -3.44 -4.07 8.81
C VAL A 184 -4.04 -3.23 9.91
N LEU A 185 -4.31 -1.95 9.61
CA LEU A 185 -5.19 -1.08 10.35
C LEU A 185 -6.56 -1.16 9.67
N LYS A 186 -7.48 -1.89 10.30
CA LYS A 186 -8.83 -2.16 9.80
C LYS A 186 -9.79 -1.14 10.39
N ILE A 187 -10.41 -0.36 9.52
CA ILE A 187 -11.29 0.76 9.88
C ILE A 187 -12.72 0.40 9.49
N ASP A 188 -13.63 0.50 10.45
CA ASP A 188 -15.05 0.17 10.29
C ASP A 188 -15.82 1.30 9.58
N MET A 189 -15.56 1.39 8.28
CA MET A 189 -16.15 2.39 7.39
C MET A 189 -16.27 1.81 5.98
N ASN A 190 -17.27 2.27 5.22
CA ASN A 190 -17.36 1.94 3.80
C ASN A 190 -16.09 2.41 3.07
N LYS A 191 -15.56 1.61 2.13
CA LYS A 191 -14.31 1.92 1.42
C LYS A 191 -14.31 3.30 0.72
N ASP A 192 -15.44 3.75 0.19
CA ASP A 192 -15.55 5.03 -0.54
C ASP A 192 -15.56 6.22 0.41
N GLN A 193 -16.25 6.07 1.54
CA GLN A 193 -16.21 7.04 2.65
C GLN A 193 -14.80 7.11 3.24
N LEU A 194 -14.16 5.95 3.45
CA LEU A 194 -12.83 5.87 4.02
C LEU A 194 -11.78 6.48 3.09
N LEU A 195 -11.88 6.25 1.77
CA LEU A 195 -11.05 6.91 0.77
C LEU A 195 -11.22 8.43 0.82
N SER A 196 -12.47 8.93 0.91
CA SER A 196 -12.75 10.37 0.98
C SER A 196 -12.20 10.99 2.25
N LEU A 197 -12.45 10.37 3.41
CA LEU A 197 -11.96 10.82 4.72
C LEU A 197 -10.42 10.86 4.73
N THR A 198 -9.77 9.79 4.29
CA THR A 198 -8.31 9.72 4.27
C THR A 198 -7.67 10.72 3.30
N LYS A 199 -8.35 11.05 2.19
CA LYS A 199 -7.94 12.14 1.30
C LYS A 199 -8.06 13.51 1.97
N SER A 200 -9.16 13.78 2.68
CA SER A 200 -9.33 15.02 3.45
C SER A 200 -8.28 15.14 4.56
N PHE A 201 -8.06 14.06 5.31
CA PHE A 201 -7.04 13.99 6.35
C PHE A 201 -5.63 14.25 5.80
N SER A 202 -5.24 13.53 4.73
CA SER A 202 -3.94 13.68 4.06
C SER A 202 -3.70 15.13 3.59
N ASN A 203 -4.72 15.76 3.01
CA ASN A 203 -4.65 17.17 2.62
C ASN A 203 -4.49 18.11 3.83
N ALA A 204 -5.25 17.87 4.89
CA ALA A 204 -5.28 18.75 6.06
C ALA A 204 -3.94 18.76 6.82
N ILE A 205 -3.21 17.64 6.81
CA ILE A 205 -1.86 17.55 7.37
C ILE A 205 -0.75 17.98 6.39
N GLY A 206 -1.11 18.46 5.20
CA GLY A 206 -0.17 19.01 4.22
C GLY A 206 0.59 17.98 3.38
N ASN A 207 0.13 16.73 3.32
CA ASN A 207 0.77 15.73 2.46
C ASN A 207 0.53 16.07 0.99
N LYS A 208 1.62 16.13 0.21
CA LYS A 208 1.55 16.32 -1.24
C LYS A 208 1.06 15.04 -1.90
N ARG A 209 0.05 15.15 -2.75
CA ARG A 209 -0.42 14.03 -3.57
C ARG A 209 0.59 13.75 -4.69
N ASN A 210 0.53 12.53 -5.22
CA ASN A 210 1.22 12.20 -6.46
C ASN A 210 0.53 13.04 -7.57
N VAL A 211 1.26 14.03 -8.10
CA VAL A 211 0.87 14.74 -9.33
C VAL A 211 1.19 13.89 -10.55
#